data_AF-A0A0M0BRJ1-F1
#
_entry.id   AF-A0A0M0BRJ1-F1
#
_cell.length_a   1.000
_cell.length_b   1.000
_cell.length_c   1.000
_cell.angle_alpha   90.00
_cell.angle_beta   90.00
_cell.angle_gamma   90.00
#
_symmetry.space_group_name_H-M   'P 1'
#
loop_
_entity.id
_entity.type
_entity.pdbx_description
1 polymer ?
#
loop_
_entity_poly.entity_id
_entity_poly.type
_entity_poly.pdbx_seq_one_letter_code
_entity_poly.pdbx_strand_id
1 'polypeptide(L)'
;VRCLTKDIARHAAKDRRVDLLQFSVTNMRQRFFDEQEAQLASQALSSLEIELSPLLQLTRFSRVRLLSILRKEAATAERVKVPIILSSGATDTQLMRGPYDFASLSTLFDLPLASAYRALSENPALIVERNREKLNSDFIAPGIRITGRKICD
;
A
#
# COMPACT_ATOMS: atom_id res chain seq x y z
N VAL A 1 7.42 -1.23 3.61
CA VAL A 1 8.29 -0.63 4.66
C VAL A 1 7.40 0.05 5.69
N ARG A 2 7.66 -0.20 6.98
CA ARG A 2 6.99 0.53 8.08
C ARG A 2 7.68 1.87 8.31
N CYS A 3 6.96 2.94 8.04
CA CYS A 3 7.46 4.31 8.10
C CYS A 3 7.24 4.89 9.50
N LEU A 4 8.21 4.69 10.39
CA LEU A 4 8.13 5.12 11.80
C LEU A 4 8.53 6.58 12.02
N THR A 5 9.31 7.15 11.09
CA THR A 5 9.76 8.55 11.11
C THR A 5 9.54 9.18 9.73
N LYS A 6 9.54 10.52 9.69
CA LYS A 6 9.40 11.26 8.42
C LYS A 6 10.55 10.98 7.46
N ASP A 7 11.78 10.85 7.96
CA ASP A 7 12.95 10.56 7.13
C ASP A 7 12.86 9.18 6.47
N ILE A 8 12.42 8.17 7.22
CA ILE A 8 12.17 6.82 6.68
C ILE A 8 11.05 6.88 5.63
N ALA A 9 9.94 7.57 5.93
CA ALA A 9 8.83 7.71 4.99
C ALA A 9 9.29 8.32 3.66
N ARG A 10 10.09 9.39 3.73
CA ARG A 10 10.59 10.11 2.58
C ARG A 10 11.61 9.32 1.78
N HIS A 11 12.50 8.58 2.44
CA HIS A 11 13.46 7.73 1.76
C HIS A 11 12.77 6.54 1.09
N ALA A 12 11.86 5.89 1.82
CA ALA A 12 11.08 4.76 1.29
C ALA A 12 10.20 5.19 0.11
N ALA A 13 9.58 6.36 0.16
CA ALA A 13 8.76 6.87 -0.93
C ALA A 13 9.56 7.20 -2.20
N LYS A 14 10.88 7.43 -2.11
CA LYS A 14 11.75 7.69 -3.27
C LYS A 14 12.38 6.42 -3.84
N ASP A 15 12.46 5.36 -3.05
CA ASP A 15 13.17 4.14 -3.41
C ASP A 15 12.27 3.20 -4.22
N ARG A 16 12.60 3.02 -5.51
CA ARG A 16 11.88 2.14 -6.45
C ARG A 16 11.87 0.66 -6.05
N ARG A 17 12.68 0.26 -5.07
CA ARG A 17 12.69 -1.10 -4.53
C ARG A 17 11.60 -1.31 -3.48
N VAL A 18 11.00 -0.24 -2.96
CA VAL A 18 9.94 -0.30 -1.96
C VAL A 18 8.59 -0.38 -2.66
N ASP A 19 7.90 -1.50 -2.47
CA ASP A 19 6.57 -1.70 -3.05
C ASP A 19 5.46 -1.02 -2.23
N LEU A 20 5.53 -1.10 -0.90
CA LEU A 20 4.47 -0.65 0.02
C LEU A 20 4.99 0.33 1.07
N LEU A 21 4.26 1.40 1.30
CA LEU A 21 4.44 2.33 2.41
C LEU A 21 3.37 2.05 3.47
N GLN A 22 3.79 1.64 4.65
CA GLN A 22 2.91 1.32 5.77
C GLN A 22 3.14 2.33 6.90
N PHE A 23 2.05 2.91 7.41
CA PHE A 23 2.10 3.88 8.51
C PHE A 23 1.43 3.35 9.77
N SER A 24 1.82 3.88 10.92
CA SER A 24 1.32 3.43 12.22
C SER A 24 -0.20 3.59 12.34
N VAL A 25 -0.85 2.56 12.86
CA VAL A 25 -2.29 2.52 13.16
C VAL A 25 -2.57 2.79 14.64
N THR A 26 -1.55 2.72 15.49
CA THR A 26 -1.64 3.00 16.94
C THR A 26 -1.16 4.41 17.28
N ASN A 27 -0.17 4.93 16.56
CA ASN A 27 0.35 6.29 16.74
C ASN A 27 0.02 7.17 15.53
N MET A 28 -1.12 7.87 15.62
CA MET A 28 -1.61 8.75 14.57
C MET A 28 -0.66 9.91 14.21
N ARG A 29 0.31 10.26 15.08
CA ARG A 29 1.32 11.27 14.78
C ARG A 29 2.43 10.76 13.87
N GLN A 30 2.54 9.44 13.69
CA GLN A 30 3.53 8.78 12.83
C GLN A 30 2.96 8.40 11.46
N ARG A 31 1.86 9.06 11.05
CA ARG A 31 1.32 8.96 9.71
C ARG A 31 1.84 10.15 8.90
N PHE A 32 2.92 9.91 8.16
CA PHE A 32 3.66 10.93 7.40
C PHE A 32 3.33 10.90 5.91
N PHE A 33 2.13 10.45 5.53
CA PHE A 33 1.69 10.46 4.14
C PHE A 33 1.06 11.81 3.81
N ASP A 34 1.91 12.81 3.60
CA ASP A 34 1.50 14.12 3.08
C ASP A 34 1.67 14.19 1.55
N GLU A 35 1.32 15.32 0.95
CA GLU A 35 1.41 15.50 -0.50
C GLU A 35 2.82 15.34 -1.06
N GLN A 36 3.85 15.73 -0.31
CA GLN A 36 5.24 15.57 -0.72
C GLN A 36 5.59 14.08 -0.78
N GLU A 37 5.29 13.32 0.27
CA GLU A 37 5.54 11.88 0.28
C GLU A 37 4.71 11.14 -0.79
N ALA A 38 3.47 11.56 -1.03
CA ALA A 38 2.64 11.00 -2.10
C ALA A 38 3.23 11.24 -3.50
N GLN A 39 3.74 12.44 -3.78
CA GLN A 39 4.39 12.74 -5.06
C GLN A 39 5.63 11.88 -5.29
N LEU A 40 6.44 11.69 -4.25
CA LEU A 40 7.62 10.82 -4.32
C LEU A 40 7.20 9.37 -4.61
N ALA A 41 6.20 8.86 -3.88
CA ALA A 41 5.70 7.50 -4.04
C ALA A 41 5.16 7.23 -5.47
N SER A 42 4.43 8.20 -6.04
CA SER A 42 3.88 8.13 -7.40
C SER A 42 5.00 7.98 -8.45
N GLN A 43 6.13 8.64 -8.25
CA GLN A 43 7.30 8.54 -9.14
C GLN A 43 8.13 7.26 -8.94
N ALA A 44 8.08 6.68 -7.74
CA ALA A 44 8.84 5.49 -7.36
C ALA A 44 8.09 4.16 -7.53
N LEU A 45 6.83 4.20 -8.00
CA LEU A 45 5.95 3.01 -8.11
C LEU A 45 5.68 2.33 -6.76
N SER A 46 5.74 3.10 -5.67
CA SER A 46 5.37 2.65 -4.33
C SER A 46 3.88 2.89 -4.09
N SER A 47 3.23 1.99 -3.37
CA SER A 47 1.80 2.03 -3.06
C SER A 47 1.58 2.38 -1.59
N LEU A 48 0.46 3.04 -1.28
CA LEU A 48 0.02 3.27 0.09
C LEU A 48 -0.73 2.03 0.60
N GLU A 49 -0.27 1.44 1.69
CA GLU A 49 -0.99 0.37 2.38
C GLU A 49 -1.93 0.93 3.46
N ILE A 50 -3.18 0.50 3.45
CA ILE A 50 -4.17 0.76 4.49
C ILE A 50 -4.65 -0.57 5.10
N GLU A 51 -4.29 -0.79 6.35
CA GLU A 51 -4.76 -1.91 7.15
C GLU A 51 -6.17 -1.62 7.69
N LEU A 52 -7.10 -2.56 7.51
CA LEU A 52 -8.52 -2.37 7.85
C LEU A 52 -8.92 -2.92 9.23
N SER A 53 -8.19 -3.91 9.78
CA SER A 53 -8.45 -4.46 11.13
C SER A 53 -8.49 -3.39 12.25
N PRO A 54 -7.65 -2.34 12.24
CA PRO A 54 -7.74 -1.27 13.23
C PRO A 54 -9.11 -0.57 13.25
N LEU A 55 -9.86 -0.54 12.15
CA LEU A 55 -11.23 0.02 12.13
C LEU A 55 -12.23 -0.82 12.92
N LEU A 56 -11.98 -2.13 13.01
CA LEU A 56 -12.79 -3.08 13.78
C LEU A 56 -12.44 -3.06 15.27
N GLN A 57 -11.16 -2.86 15.59
CA GLN A 57 -10.65 -2.90 16.97
C GLN A 57 -10.77 -1.56 17.71
N LEU A 58 -10.47 -0.45 17.03
CA LEU A 58 -10.48 0.86 17.65
C LEU A 58 -11.92 1.31 17.94
N THR A 59 -12.10 2.00 19.06
CA THR A 59 -13.41 2.54 19.46
C THR A 59 -13.32 4.05 19.70
N ARG A 60 -14.50 4.69 19.74
CA ARG A 60 -14.67 6.10 20.12
C ARG A 60 -13.76 7.04 19.32
N PHE A 61 -13.08 7.96 20.03
CA PHE A 61 -12.25 9.00 19.44
C PHE A 61 -11.11 8.47 18.58
N SER A 62 -10.46 7.37 18.96
CA SER A 62 -9.35 6.80 18.20
C SER A 62 -9.78 6.33 16.81
N ARG A 63 -10.96 5.71 16.70
CA ARG A 63 -11.53 5.29 15.41
C ARG A 63 -11.92 6.48 14.54
N VAL A 64 -12.60 7.47 15.12
CA VAL A 64 -12.98 8.70 14.40
C VAL A 64 -11.75 9.42 13.86
N ARG A 65 -10.69 9.52 14.68
CA ARG A 65 -9.42 10.13 14.29
C ARG A 65 -8.73 9.36 13.17
N LEU A 66 -8.67 8.03 13.26
CA LEU A 66 -8.10 7.20 12.19
C LEU A 66 -8.87 7.41 10.88
N LEU A 67 -10.20 7.31 10.90
CA LEU A 67 -11.04 7.54 9.72
C LEU A 67 -10.82 8.92 9.09
N SER A 68 -10.70 9.97 9.93
CA SER A 68 -10.41 11.32 9.45
C SER A 68 -9.06 11.43 8.75
N ILE A 69 -8.04 10.71 9.24
CA ILE A 69 -6.71 10.69 8.63
C ILE A 69 -6.73 9.85 7.34
N LEU A 70 -7.30 8.64 7.37
CA LEU A 70 -7.41 7.77 6.20
C LEU A 70 -8.16 8.46 5.05
N ARG A 71 -9.21 9.23 5.35
CA ARG A 71 -9.91 10.04 4.34
C ARG A 71 -8.98 11.01 3.62
N LYS A 72 -8.11 11.70 4.36
CA LYS A 72 -7.13 12.64 3.79
C LYS A 72 -6.05 11.91 2.99
N GLU A 73 -5.57 10.79 3.50
CA GLU A 73 -4.55 9.98 2.83
C GLU A 73 -5.09 9.38 1.53
N ALA A 74 -6.28 8.79 1.55
CA ALA A 74 -6.95 8.23 0.38
C ALA A 74 -7.22 9.31 -0.68
N ALA A 75 -7.74 10.47 -0.29
CA ALA A 75 -7.94 11.59 -1.21
C ALA A 75 -6.62 12.10 -1.83
N THR A 76 -5.54 12.13 -1.04
CA THR A 76 -4.21 12.53 -1.53
C THR A 76 -3.65 11.49 -2.50
N ALA A 77 -3.75 10.21 -2.17
CA ALA A 77 -3.30 9.11 -3.00
C ALA A 77 -4.04 9.08 -4.34
N GLU A 78 -5.37 9.18 -4.35
CA GLU A 78 -6.17 9.22 -5.59
C GLU A 78 -5.80 10.43 -6.46
N ARG A 79 -5.65 11.62 -5.85
CA ARG A 79 -5.31 12.85 -6.57
C ARG A 79 -3.93 12.80 -7.23
N VAL A 80 -2.95 12.21 -6.56
CA VAL A 80 -1.55 12.10 -7.03
C VAL A 80 -1.31 10.78 -7.77
N LYS A 81 -2.36 9.94 -7.92
CA LYS A 81 -2.33 8.64 -8.58
C LYS A 81 -1.36 7.64 -7.94
N VAL A 82 -1.21 7.70 -6.62
CA VAL A 82 -0.51 6.67 -5.85
C VAL A 82 -1.45 5.47 -5.71
N PRO A 83 -1.05 4.25 -6.11
CA PRO A 83 -1.89 3.08 -5.93
C PRO A 83 -2.16 2.83 -4.44
N ILE A 84 -3.41 2.55 -4.09
CA ILE A 84 -3.81 2.16 -2.74
C ILE A 84 -3.89 0.64 -2.69
N ILE A 85 -3.44 0.05 -1.58
CA ILE A 85 -3.61 -1.36 -1.26
C ILE A 85 -4.35 -1.47 0.07
N LEU A 86 -5.43 -2.24 0.05
CA LEU A 86 -6.17 -2.57 1.25
C LEU A 86 -5.70 -3.94 1.75
N SER A 87 -5.26 -3.99 3.00
CA SER A 87 -4.88 -5.23 3.65
C SER A 87 -5.73 -5.46 4.89
N SER A 88 -5.88 -6.72 5.30
CA SER A 88 -6.61 -7.01 6.53
C SER A 88 -5.88 -6.43 7.73
N GLY A 89 -4.55 -6.53 7.79
CA GLY A 89 -3.75 -6.20 8.99
C GLY A 89 -4.18 -7.03 10.21
N ALA A 90 -4.82 -8.18 9.98
CA ALA A 90 -5.39 -9.01 11.03
C ALA A 90 -4.30 -9.78 11.76
N THR A 91 -4.26 -9.63 13.09
CA THR A 91 -3.37 -10.40 13.97
C THR A 91 -4.00 -11.71 14.46
N ASP A 92 -5.31 -11.86 14.27
CA ASP A 92 -6.08 -13.06 14.61
C ASP A 92 -7.18 -13.30 13.58
N THR A 93 -7.59 -14.56 13.46
CA THR A 93 -8.63 -15.06 12.57
C THR A 93 -9.97 -14.34 12.72
N GLN A 94 -10.34 -13.90 13.93
CA GLN A 94 -11.61 -13.20 14.19
C GLN A 94 -11.69 -11.82 13.53
N LEU A 95 -10.56 -11.26 13.12
CA LEU A 95 -10.45 -9.95 12.47
C LEU A 95 -10.48 -10.03 10.94
N MET A 96 -10.46 -11.25 10.39
CA MET A 96 -10.60 -11.46 8.95
C MET A 96 -12.02 -11.13 8.50
N ARG A 97 -12.14 -10.56 7.30
CA ARG A 97 -13.42 -10.26 6.65
C ARG A 97 -13.35 -10.64 5.18
N GLY A 98 -14.51 -10.81 4.55
CA GLY A 98 -14.57 -11.00 3.11
C GLY A 98 -14.02 -9.78 2.37
N PRO A 99 -13.51 -9.94 1.14
CA PRO A 99 -13.01 -8.81 0.35
C PRO A 99 -14.10 -7.76 0.10
N TYR A 100 -15.34 -8.17 -0.14
CA TYR A 100 -16.47 -7.24 -0.30
C TYR A 100 -16.81 -6.48 0.99
N ASP A 101 -16.68 -7.13 2.15
CA ASP A 101 -16.86 -6.46 3.44
C ASP A 101 -15.77 -5.41 3.63
N PHE A 102 -14.51 -5.73 3.35
CA PHE A 102 -13.41 -4.78 3.40
C PHE A 102 -13.58 -3.62 2.41
N ALA A 103 -14.06 -3.89 1.19
CA ALA A 103 -14.40 -2.85 0.23
C ALA A 103 -15.50 -1.93 0.79
N SER A 104 -16.54 -2.47 1.43
CA SER A 104 -17.60 -1.66 2.04
C SER A 104 -17.08 -0.81 3.21
N LEU A 105 -16.17 -1.34 4.04
CA LEU A 105 -15.54 -0.58 5.13
C LEU A 105 -14.72 0.61 4.61
N SER A 106 -14.15 0.49 3.41
CA SER A 106 -13.37 1.59 2.83
C SER A 106 -14.22 2.83 2.51
N THR A 107 -15.53 2.67 2.34
CA THR A 107 -16.46 3.79 2.13
C THR A 107 -16.55 4.71 3.35
N LEU A 108 -16.20 4.23 4.56
CA LEU A 108 -16.20 5.04 5.78
C LEU A 108 -15.17 6.18 5.76
N PHE A 109 -14.15 6.06 4.90
CA PHE A 109 -13.14 7.09 4.67
C PHE A 109 -13.16 7.60 3.21
N ASP A 110 -14.33 7.51 2.58
CA ASP A 110 -14.65 8.05 1.25
C ASP A 110 -13.82 7.49 0.09
N LEU A 111 -13.28 6.26 0.23
CA LEU A 111 -12.68 5.57 -0.91
C LEU A 111 -13.79 5.03 -1.83
N PRO A 112 -13.83 5.37 -3.12
CA PRO A 112 -14.82 4.85 -4.04
C PRO A 112 -14.70 3.33 -4.17
N LEU A 113 -15.84 2.61 -4.24
CA LEU A 113 -15.85 1.14 -4.34
C LEU A 113 -15.02 0.61 -5.52
N ALA A 114 -15.01 1.31 -6.65
CA ALA A 114 -14.18 0.93 -7.79
C ALA A 114 -12.67 0.95 -7.46
N SER A 115 -12.21 1.99 -6.74
CA SER A 115 -10.82 2.07 -6.27
C SER A 115 -10.55 1.04 -5.16
N ALA A 116 -11.51 0.78 -4.29
CA ALA A 116 -11.41 -0.24 -3.25
C ALA A 116 -11.27 -1.66 -3.83
N TYR A 117 -12.03 -2.00 -4.87
CA TYR A 117 -11.90 -3.29 -5.56
C TYR A 117 -10.51 -3.45 -6.16
N ARG A 118 -10.02 -2.45 -6.91
CA ARG A 118 -8.64 -2.47 -7.44
C ARG A 118 -7.59 -2.60 -6.35
N ALA A 119 -7.80 -1.93 -5.21
CA ALA A 119 -6.89 -1.98 -4.07
C ALA A 119 -6.83 -3.35 -3.37
N LEU A 120 -7.86 -4.19 -3.54
CA LEU A 120 -7.91 -5.56 -3.02
C LEU A 120 -7.53 -6.63 -4.06
N SER A 121 -7.65 -6.32 -5.36
CA SER A 121 -7.41 -7.28 -6.45
C SER A 121 -6.21 -6.89 -7.32
N GLU A 122 -6.42 -5.96 -8.25
CA GLU A 122 -5.49 -5.63 -9.34
C GLU A 122 -4.17 -5.04 -8.82
N ASN A 123 -4.22 -4.07 -7.89
CA ASN A 123 -3.03 -3.38 -7.42
C ASN A 123 -2.06 -4.35 -6.71
N PRO A 124 -2.50 -5.19 -5.74
CA PRO A 124 -1.64 -6.23 -5.17
C PRO A 124 -1.13 -7.23 -6.21
N ALA A 125 -1.97 -7.65 -7.16
CA ALA A 125 -1.59 -8.63 -8.18
C ALA A 125 -0.44 -8.12 -9.07
N LEU A 126 -0.48 -6.85 -9.49
CA LEU A 126 0.58 -6.22 -10.28
C LEU A 126 1.92 -6.17 -9.52
N ILE A 127 1.88 -5.89 -8.21
CA ILE A 127 3.09 -5.90 -7.38
C ILE A 127 3.68 -7.32 -7.31
N VAL A 128 2.83 -8.32 -7.09
CA VAL A 128 3.26 -9.73 -7.02
C VAL A 128 3.85 -10.19 -8.34
N GLU A 129 3.21 -9.87 -9.47
CA GLU A 129 3.70 -10.20 -10.80
C GLU A 129 5.07 -9.57 -11.06
N ARG A 130 5.20 -8.25 -10.85
CA ARG A 130 6.48 -7.53 -10.97
C ARG A 130 7.57 -8.16 -10.10
N ASN A 131 7.25 -8.53 -8.86
CA ASN A 131 8.24 -9.10 -7.96
C ASN A 131 8.62 -10.54 -8.33
N ARG A 132 7.69 -11.33 -8.87
CA ARG A 132 8.00 -12.65 -9.45
C ARG A 132 8.92 -12.53 -10.66
N GLU A 133 8.71 -11.53 -11.51
CA GLU A 133 9.61 -11.25 -12.63
C GLU A 133 11.02 -10.90 -12.16
N LYS A 134 11.16 -10.02 -11.15
CA LYS A 134 12.46 -9.65 -10.58
C LYS A 134 13.22 -10.83 -9.97
N LEU A 135 12.52 -11.85 -9.46
CA LEU A 135 13.09 -13.04 -8.84
C LEU A 135 13.47 -14.13 -9.85
N ASN A 136 13.10 -13.97 -11.12
CA ASN A 136 13.46 -14.93 -12.16
C ASN A 136 14.97 -14.87 -12.44
N SER A 137 15.61 -16.03 -12.62
CA SER A 137 17.04 -16.15 -12.94
C SER A 137 17.46 -15.44 -14.22
N ASP A 138 16.52 -15.20 -15.13
CA ASP A 138 16.76 -14.58 -16.42
C ASP A 138 16.55 -13.06 -16.40
N PHE A 139 16.11 -12.51 -15.27
CA PHE A 139 15.91 -11.08 -15.09
C PHE A 139 17.24 -10.36 -14.84
N ILE A 140 17.54 -9.36 -15.66
CA ILE A 140 18.69 -8.46 -15.45
C ILE A 140 18.19 -7.10 -14.97
N ALA A 141 17.24 -6.52 -15.69
CA ALA A 141 16.66 -5.21 -15.42
C ALA A 141 15.23 -5.15 -15.97
N PRO A 142 14.40 -4.17 -15.56
CA PRO A 142 13.07 -3.99 -16.12
C PRO A 142 13.11 -3.92 -17.66
N GLY A 143 12.37 -4.81 -18.32
CA GLY A 143 12.33 -4.91 -19.78
C GLY A 143 13.47 -5.71 -20.44
N ILE A 144 14.42 -6.25 -19.66
CA ILE A 144 15.59 -6.99 -20.17
C ILE A 144 15.63 -8.39 -19.56
N ARG A 145 15.58 -9.41 -20.43
CA ARG A 145 15.64 -10.83 -20.06
C ARG A 145 16.68 -11.58 -20.89
N ILE A 146 17.29 -12.59 -20.28
CA ILE A 146 18.20 -13.51 -20.97
C ILE A 146 17.34 -14.50 -21.77
N THR A 147 17.47 -14.52 -23.09
CA THR A 147 16.73 -15.45 -23.97
C THR A 147 17.52 -16.71 -24.33
N GLY A 148 18.79 -16.79 -23.91
CA GLY A 148 19.62 -17.98 -24.07
C GLY A 148 20.93 -17.88 -23.30
N ARG A 149 21.26 -18.90 -22.50
CA ARG A 149 22.60 -19.08 -21.94
C ARG A 149 23.33 -20.08 -22.82
N LYS A 150 24.40 -19.66 -23.50
CA LYS A 150 25.33 -20.63 -24.11
C LYS A 150 26.05 -21.32 -22.96
N ILE A 151 25.79 -22.62 -22.80
CA ILE A 151 26.61 -23.49 -21.95
C ILE A 151 27.87 -23.75 -22.77
N CYS A 152 29.00 -23.19 -22.33
CA CYS A 152 30.29 -23.58 -22.86
C CYS A 152 30.75 -24.77 -22.02
N ASP A 153 30.85 -25.94 -22.66
CA ASP A 153 31.50 -27.14 -22.11
C ASP A 153 33.03 -26.96 -22.02
#